data_AF-K1YK16-F1
#
_entry.id   AF-K1YK16-F1
#
_cell.length_a   1.000
_cell.length_b   1.000
_cell.length_c   1.000
_cell.angle_alpha   90.00
_cell.angle_beta   90.00
_cell.angle_gamma   90.00
#
_symmetry.space_group_name_H-M   'P 1'
#
loop_
_entity.id
_entity.type
_entity.pdbx_description
1 polymer ?
#
loop_
_entity_poly.entity_id
_entity_poly.type
_entity_poly.pdbx_seq_one_letter_code
_entity_poly.pdbx_strand_id
1 'polypeptide(L)'
;MIMLIMCKKKRKLTAAEKAEKHRCLNEFMTILINGKQKRVRRPTAINGMDVHEFIRQNADPIWSHQNEMWDYMMPEEESGIPE
;
A
#
# COMPACT_ATOMS: atom_id res chain seq x y z
N MET A 1 -25.67 -31.40 -34.67
CA MET A 1 -24.26 -31.27 -34.26
C MET A 1 -24.23 -30.68 -32.85
N ILE A 2 -24.26 -31.51 -31.82
CA ILE A 2 -24.37 -31.06 -30.42
C ILE A 2 -22.98 -30.63 -29.96
N MET A 3 -22.79 -29.33 -29.75
CA MET A 3 -21.55 -28.76 -29.23
C MET A 3 -21.44 -29.15 -27.75
N LEU A 4 -20.68 -30.22 -27.47
CA LEU A 4 -20.33 -30.64 -26.11
C LEU A 4 -19.63 -29.47 -25.40
N ILE A 5 -20.35 -28.78 -24.53
CA ILE A 5 -19.78 -27.81 -23.60
C ILE A 5 -18.88 -28.62 -22.67
N MET A 6 -17.58 -28.57 -22.92
CA MET A 6 -16.55 -29.16 -22.07
C MET A 6 -16.65 -28.53 -20.67
N CYS A 7 -17.41 -29.15 -19.78
CA CYS A 7 -17.40 -28.87 -18.34
C CYS A 7 -16.04 -29.29 -17.77
N LYS A 8 -15.03 -28.43 -17.94
CA LYS A 8 -13.69 -28.64 -17.39
C LYS A 8 -13.82 -28.93 -15.90
N LYS A 9 -13.42 -30.13 -15.48
CA LYS A 9 -13.40 -30.52 -14.07
C LYS A 9 -12.57 -29.51 -13.29
N LYS A 10 -13.21 -28.79 -12.37
CA LYS A 10 -12.54 -27.81 -11.52
C LYS A 10 -11.64 -28.56 -10.53
N ARG A 11 -10.33 -28.60 -10.79
CA ARG A 11 -9.35 -29.15 -9.85
C ARG A 11 -9.08 -28.16 -8.72
N LYS A 12 -8.62 -28.67 -7.57
CA LYS A 12 -8.12 -27.83 -6.49
C LYS A 12 -6.82 -27.14 -6.90
N LEU A 13 -6.56 -25.96 -6.33
CA LEU A 13 -5.31 -25.24 -6.51
C LEU A 13 -4.15 -25.98 -5.82
N THR A 14 -3.01 -26.04 -6.49
CA THR A 14 -1.75 -26.54 -5.93
C THR A 14 -1.21 -25.56 -4.88
N ALA A 15 -0.23 -26.00 -4.09
CA ALA A 15 0.43 -25.12 -3.12
C ALA A 15 1.09 -23.90 -3.78
N ALA A 16 1.74 -24.09 -4.93
CA ALA A 16 2.35 -23.02 -5.70
C ALA A 16 1.30 -22.00 -6.21
N GLU A 17 0.16 -22.48 -6.71
CA GLU A 17 -0.93 -21.60 -7.17
C GLU A 17 -1.56 -20.82 -6.01
N LYS A 18 -1.65 -21.41 -4.82
CA LYS A 18 -2.10 -20.70 -3.62
C LYS A 18 -1.10 -19.62 -3.20
N ALA A 19 0.20 -19.94 -3.17
CA ALA A 19 1.24 -18.99 -2.82
C ALA A 19 1.26 -17.79 -3.79
N GLU A 20 1.13 -18.05 -5.10
CA GLU A 20 1.05 -17.00 -6.11
C GLU A 20 -0.21 -16.14 -5.93
N LYS A 21 -1.36 -16.77 -5.60
CA LYS A 21 -2.58 -16.03 -5.27
C LYS A 21 -2.37 -15.09 -4.07
N HIS A 22 -1.71 -15.57 -3.01
CA HIS A 22 -1.37 -14.73 -1.85
C HIS A 22 -0.44 -13.57 -2.24
N ARG A 23 0.61 -13.84 -3.04
CA ARG A 23 1.50 -12.80 -3.56
C ARG A 23 0.74 -11.72 -4.34
N CYS A 24 -0.10 -12.14 -5.28
CA CYS A 24 -0.94 -11.24 -6.08
C CYS A 24 -1.91 -10.40 -5.23
N LEU A 25 -2.45 -10.94 -4.13
CA LEU A 25 -3.38 -10.23 -3.24
C LEU A 25 -2.66 -9.16 -2.38
N ASN A 26 -1.40 -9.42 -2.06
CA ASN A 26 -0.55 -8.48 -1.32
C ASN A 26 -0.06 -7.36 -2.25
N GLU A 27 0.29 -7.67 -3.50
CA GLU A 27 0.82 -6.67 -4.44
C GLU A 27 -0.29 -5.83 -5.10
N PHE A 28 -1.49 -6.39 -5.31
CA PHE A 28 -2.57 -5.73 -6.04
C PHE A 28 -3.88 -5.64 -5.25
N MET A 29 -4.63 -4.58 -5.49
CA MET A 29 -6.02 -4.43 -5.04
C MET A 29 -6.94 -4.13 -6.23
N THR A 30 -8.23 -4.41 -6.07
CA THR A 30 -9.24 -4.06 -7.07
C THR A 30 -9.99 -2.83 -6.58
N ILE A 31 -10.00 -1.77 -7.39
CA ILE A 31 -10.70 -0.52 -7.10
C ILE A 31 -11.74 -0.24 -8.19
N LEU A 32 -12.78 0.50 -7.84
CA LEU A 32 -13.80 0.95 -8.78
C LEU A 32 -13.43 2.37 -9.23
N ILE A 33 -13.05 2.53 -10.50
CA ILE A 33 -12.82 3.84 -11.11
C ILE A 33 -13.86 4.04 -12.20
N ASN A 34 -14.68 5.08 -12.09
CA ASN A 34 -15.72 5.45 -13.06
C ASN A 34 -16.68 4.29 -13.36
N GLY A 35 -17.13 3.57 -12.32
CA GLY A 35 -18.04 2.43 -12.47
C GLY A 35 -17.40 1.16 -13.05
N LYS A 36 -16.08 1.16 -13.31
CA LYS A 36 -15.35 -0.01 -13.82
C LYS A 36 -14.40 -0.56 -12.75
N GLN A 37 -14.42 -1.87 -12.55
CA GLN A 37 -13.46 -2.55 -11.67
C GLN A 37 -12.10 -2.63 -12.36
N LYS A 38 -11.06 -2.08 -11.72
CA LYS A 38 -9.68 -2.13 -12.19
C LYS A 38 -8.77 -2.74 -11.12
N ARG A 39 -7.87 -3.64 -11.52
CA ARG A 39 -6.75 -4.10 -10.67
C ARG A 39 -5.62 -3.07 -10.73
N VAL A 40 -5.22 -2.56 -9.57
CA VAL A 40 -4.14 -1.59 -9.41
C VAL A 40 -3.16 -2.11 -8.37
N ARG A 41 -1.87 -1.78 -8.50
CA ARG A 41 -0.88 -2.09 -7.46
C ARG A 41 -1.28 -1.41 -6.16
N ARG A 42 -1.10 -2.08 -5.02
CA ARG A 42 -1.30 -1.43 -3.74
C ARG A 42 -0.29 -0.30 -3.60
N PRO A 43 -0.69 0.91 -3.19
CA PRO A 43 0.27 1.93 -2.80
C PRO A 43 1.17 1.36 -1.70
N THR A 44 2.46 1.68 -1.76
CA THR A 44 3.50 1.09 -0.91
C THR A 44 3.27 1.48 0.55
N ALA A 45 2.53 0.71 1.33
CA ALA A 45 2.45 0.93 2.78
C ALA A 45 3.76 0.42 3.43
N ILE A 46 4.60 1.32 3.93
CA ILE A 46 5.82 0.94 4.65
C ILE A 46 5.38 0.51 6.05
N ASN A 47 5.65 -0.75 6.44
CA ASN A 47 5.23 -1.33 7.72
C ASN A 47 3.72 -1.24 8.04
N GLY A 48 2.85 -1.22 7.02
CA GLY A 48 1.40 -1.06 7.20
C GLY A 48 0.95 0.38 7.48
N MET A 49 1.88 1.34 7.41
CA MET A 49 1.66 2.76 7.54
C MET A 49 1.71 3.42 6.16
N ASP A 50 0.96 4.51 5.98
CA ASP A 50 1.05 5.30 4.76
C ASP A 50 2.47 5.86 4.57
N VAL A 51 2.93 6.01 3.32
CA VAL A 51 4.27 6.51 3.02
C VAL A 51 4.51 7.88 3.65
N HIS A 52 3.52 8.77 3.59
CA HIS A 52 3.65 10.12 4.15
C HIS A 52 3.74 10.08 5.68
N GLU A 53 2.98 9.18 6.31
CA GLU A 53 3.01 8.99 7.76
C GLU A 53 4.35 8.36 8.20
N PHE A 54 4.88 7.39 7.44
CA PHE A 54 6.20 6.82 7.70
C PHE A 54 7.30 7.89 7.60
N ILE A 55 7.26 8.71 6.56
CA ILE A 55 8.19 9.82 6.37
C ILE A 55 8.08 10.81 7.53
N ARG A 56 6.87 11.21 7.93
CA ARG A 56 6.65 12.13 9.06
C ARG A 56 7.28 11.62 10.36
N GLN A 57 7.18 10.33 10.65
CA GLN A 57 7.70 9.75 11.90
C GLN A 57 9.21 9.50 11.91
N ASN A 58 9.83 9.32 10.73
CA ASN A 58 11.22 8.87 10.63
C ASN A 58 12.17 9.88 9.96
N ALA A 59 11.65 10.93 9.32
CA ALA A 59 12.47 11.92 8.62
C ALA A 59 13.29 12.75 9.60
N ASP A 60 14.57 12.88 9.31
CA ASP A 60 15.44 13.83 10.00
C ASP A 60 15.10 15.29 9.59
N PRO A 61 15.44 16.28 10.43
CA PRO A 61 15.18 17.69 10.13
C PRO A 61 15.84 18.17 8.83
N ILE A 62 17.00 17.61 8.48
CA ILE A 62 17.75 17.95 7.25
C ILE A 62 16.99 17.42 6.03
N TRP A 63 16.51 16.18 6.08
CA TRP A 63 15.69 15.59 5.03
C TRP A 63 14.36 16.34 4.85
N SER A 64 13.71 16.73 5.95
CA SER A 64 12.46 17.50 5.92
C SER A 64 12.68 18.89 5.28
N HIS A 65 13.81 19.53 5.56
CA HIS A 65 14.22 20.79 4.95
C HIS A 65 14.40 20.68 3.43
N GLN A 66 15.09 19.63 2.98
CA GLN A 66 15.38 19.40 1.57
C GLN A 66 14.14 19.05 0.74
N ASN A 67 13.10 18.47 1.36
CA ASN A 67 11.86 18.08 0.70
C ASN A 67 10.71 19.09 0.92
N GLU A 68 11.03 20.30 1.40
CA GLU A 68 10.06 21.37 1.68
C GLU A 68 8.93 20.97 2.64
N MET A 69 9.18 19.99 3.51
CA MET A 69 8.23 19.41 4.47
C MET A 69 8.19 20.24 5.78
N TRP A 70 8.10 21.56 5.63
CA TRP A 70 8.17 22.54 6.72
C TRP A 70 7.00 22.44 7.71
N ASP A 71 5.81 22.07 7.21
CA ASP A 71 4.59 21.90 8.02
C ASP A 71 4.72 20.83 9.12
N TYR A 72 5.78 20.03 9.08
CA TYR A 72 6.04 18.94 10.02
C TYR A 72 7.18 19.23 11.00
N MET A 73 7.90 20.34 10.81
CA MET A 73 8.86 20.84 11.81
C MET A 73 8.06 21.57 12.89
N MET A 74 7.63 20.89 13.95
CA MET A 74 7.02 21.58 15.08
C MET A 74 7.99 22.66 15.61
N PRO A 75 7.53 23.89 15.87
CA PRO A 75 8.30 24.79 16.70
C PRO A 75 8.39 24.16 18.08
N GLU A 76 9.62 24.00 18.57
CA GLU A 76 9.87 23.61 19.94
C GLU A 76 9.27 24.72 20.83
N GLU A 77 8.06 24.49 21.33
CA GLU A 77 7.43 25.37 22.31
C GLU A 77 8.31 25.39 23.56
N GLU A 78 9.15 26.41 23.64
CA GLU A 78 9.58 27.14 24.84
C GLU A 78 9.29 26.44 26.17
N SER A 79 9.99 25.34 26.46
CA SER A 79 9.88 24.65 27.74
C SER A 79 10.91 25.20 28.74
N GLY A 80 10.61 26.39 29.26
CA GLY A 80 10.86 26.84 30.63
C GLY A 80 12.29 26.75 31.19
N ILE A 81 13.04 27.85 31.11
CA ILE A 81 14.02 28.21 32.14
C ILE A 81 13.31 29.18 33.09
N PRO A 82 12.93 28.79 34.32
CA PRO A 82 12.62 29.78 35.35
C PRO A 82 13.94 30.37 35.87
N GLU A 83 13.99 31.71 35.97
CA GLU A 83 15.06 32.51 36.59
C GLU A 83 15.43 32.04 38.01
#